data_AF-A0A0B7AY74-F1
#
_entry.id   AF-A0A0B7AY74-F1
#
_cell.length_a   1.000
_cell.length_b   1.000
_cell.length_c   1.000
_cell.angle_alpha   90.00
_cell.angle_beta   90.00
_cell.angle_gamma   90.00
#
_symmetry.space_group_name_H-M   'P 1'
#
loop_
_entity.id
_entity.type
_entity.pdbx_description
1 polymer ?
#
loop_
_entity_poly.entity_id
_entity_poly.type
_entity_poly.pdbx_seq_one_letter_code
_entity_poly.pdbx_strand_id
1 'polypeptide(L)'
;MDYTRSKIAYLAHILSYGWFGGNNYKYMGKDFPRDGNSGIADNISPYSKGYKADNLLSLANGDWRFGIKDIKFEEPIIEKKHTKTADSGINKHDNTQATETI
;
A
#
# COMPACT_ATOMS: atom_id res chain seq x y z
N MET A 1 9.93 0.98 -9.70
CA MET A 1 10.47 1.49 -8.41
C MET A 1 11.56 2.55 -8.60
N ASP A 2 12.20 2.63 -9.78
CA ASP A 2 13.25 3.61 -10.11
C ASP A 2 12.84 5.09 -10.05
N TYR A 3 11.63 5.45 -10.49
CA TYR A 3 11.25 6.86 -10.65
C TYR A 3 11.03 7.61 -9.32
N THR A 4 10.53 6.93 -8.29
CA THR A 4 10.37 7.53 -6.96
C THR A 4 11.72 7.75 -6.28
N ARG A 5 12.63 6.77 -6.40
CA ARG A 5 13.98 6.85 -5.80
C ARG A 5 14.82 7.96 -6.43
N SER A 6 14.78 8.10 -7.75
CA SER A 6 15.51 9.17 -8.44
C SER A 6 15.03 10.56 -8.03
N LYS A 7 13.70 10.73 -7.84
CA LYS A 7 13.14 12.00 -7.35
C LYS A 7 13.54 12.32 -5.91
N ILE A 8 13.53 11.34 -5.03
CA ILE A 8 13.93 11.55 -3.63
C ILE A 8 15.42 11.84 -3.53
N ALA A 9 16.26 11.15 -4.30
CA ALA A 9 17.70 11.45 -4.37
C ALA A 9 17.97 12.87 -4.90
N TYR A 10 17.21 13.31 -5.91
CA TYR A 10 17.29 14.68 -6.40
C TYR A 10 16.83 15.72 -5.37
N LEU A 11 15.77 15.43 -4.63
CA LEU A 11 15.33 16.27 -3.51
C LEU A 11 16.42 16.35 -2.42
N ALA A 12 17.02 15.23 -2.04
CA ALA A 12 18.12 15.20 -1.08
C ALA A 12 19.31 16.03 -1.57
N HIS A 13 19.59 16.03 -2.89
CA HIS A 13 20.58 16.89 -3.51
C HIS A 13 20.30 18.37 -3.34
N ILE A 14 19.07 18.80 -3.61
CA ILE A 14 18.64 20.19 -3.38
C ILE A 14 18.77 20.56 -1.90
N LEU A 15 18.45 19.64 -1.00
CA LEU A 15 18.57 19.82 0.45
C LEU A 15 20.02 19.72 0.97
N SER A 16 21.02 19.61 0.08
CA SER A 16 22.44 19.57 0.43
C SER A 16 22.85 18.39 1.32
N TYR A 17 22.16 17.25 1.22
CA TYR A 17 22.72 15.99 1.74
C TYR A 17 24.02 15.63 0.98
N GLY A 18 24.72 14.56 1.34
CA GLY A 18 25.87 14.08 0.57
C GLY A 18 25.52 12.82 -0.21
N TRP A 19 26.31 12.49 -1.25
CA TRP A 19 26.43 11.11 -1.75
C TRP A 19 25.08 10.42 -2.08
N PHE A 20 24.34 11.02 -3.01
CA PHE A 20 22.95 10.67 -3.37
C PHE A 20 22.80 9.52 -4.38
N GLY A 21 23.77 8.62 -4.45
CA GLY A 21 23.80 7.49 -5.36
C GLY A 21 24.87 6.50 -4.91
N GLY A 22 24.66 5.21 -5.22
CA GLY A 22 25.67 4.20 -4.97
C GLY A 22 26.90 4.41 -5.84
N ASN A 23 28.04 3.96 -5.33
CA ASN A 23 29.35 4.27 -5.89
C ASN A 23 29.67 3.49 -7.19
N ASN A 24 28.77 2.63 -7.67
CA ASN A 24 28.92 1.95 -8.97
C ASN A 24 28.42 2.79 -10.16
N TYR A 25 27.75 3.93 -9.91
CA TYR A 25 27.16 4.75 -10.97
C TYR A 25 27.48 6.24 -10.80
N LYS A 26 27.66 6.95 -11.91
CA LYS A 26 27.91 8.41 -11.93
C LYS A 26 26.65 9.24 -11.73
N TYR A 27 25.47 8.63 -11.73
CA TYR A 27 24.18 9.32 -11.75
C TYR A 27 23.47 9.23 -10.40
N MET A 28 22.89 10.34 -9.96
CA MET A 28 22.10 10.43 -8.73
C MET A 28 20.90 9.47 -8.77
N GLY A 29 20.55 8.89 -7.63
CA GLY A 29 19.36 8.04 -7.48
C GLY A 29 19.50 6.63 -8.08
N LYS A 30 20.71 6.23 -8.46
CA LYS A 30 21.03 4.86 -8.90
C LYS A 30 21.77 4.10 -7.81
N ASP A 31 21.70 2.77 -7.88
CA ASP A 31 22.46 1.86 -7.04
C ASP A 31 22.10 1.91 -5.55
N PHE A 32 20.80 1.80 -5.28
CA PHE A 32 20.21 1.60 -3.96
C PHE A 32 19.66 0.18 -3.87
N PRO A 33 20.48 -0.84 -3.56
CA PRO A 33 19.97 -2.16 -3.22
C PRO A 33 18.90 -2.05 -2.13
N ARG A 34 17.88 -2.89 -2.25
CA ARG A 34 16.78 -2.93 -1.27
C ARG A 34 17.30 -3.57 0.02
N ASP A 35 17.11 -2.87 1.12
CA ASP A 35 17.36 -3.36 2.47
C ASP A 35 16.06 -3.32 3.28
N GLY A 36 15.34 -4.44 3.31
CA GLY A 36 14.00 -4.51 3.89
C GLY A 36 13.01 -3.53 3.23
N ASN A 37 12.58 -2.53 3.99
CA ASN A 37 11.72 -1.43 3.54
C ASN A 37 12.51 -0.21 3.03
N SER A 38 13.81 -0.17 3.26
CA SER A 38 14.70 0.92 2.91
C SER A 38 15.50 0.60 1.65
N GLY A 39 16.19 1.61 1.12
CA GLY A 39 17.27 1.45 0.17
C GLY A 39 18.53 2.10 0.71
N ILE A 40 19.60 1.33 0.82
CA ILE A 40 20.92 1.85 1.21
C ILE A 40 21.74 1.94 -0.07
N ALA A 41 22.35 3.10 -0.33
CA ALA A 41 23.26 3.23 -1.46
C ALA A 41 24.48 2.34 -1.28
N ASP A 42 24.84 1.58 -2.32
CA ASP A 42 25.97 0.66 -2.23
C ASP A 42 27.30 1.41 -2.16
N ASN A 43 28.12 1.05 -1.17
CA ASN A 43 29.45 1.62 -0.95
C ASN A 43 30.58 0.70 -1.44
N ILE A 44 30.26 -0.52 -1.88
CA ILE A 44 31.22 -1.52 -2.33
C ILE A 44 31.61 -1.22 -3.78
N SER A 45 32.45 -0.20 -3.96
CA SER A 45 32.98 0.18 -5.27
C SER A 45 34.40 0.75 -5.16
N PRO A 46 35.31 0.39 -6.08
CA PRO A 46 36.63 1.01 -6.18
C PRO A 46 36.58 2.50 -6.57
N TYR A 47 35.39 3.00 -6.95
CA TYR A 47 35.14 4.39 -7.33
C TYR A 47 34.60 5.26 -6.20
N SER A 48 34.55 4.73 -4.97
CA SER A 48 34.20 5.46 -3.73
C SER A 48 35.30 6.46 -3.33
N LYS A 49 35.54 7.47 -4.18
CA LYS A 49 36.64 8.43 -4.04
C LYS A 49 36.08 9.82 -3.78
N GLY A 50 36.33 10.34 -2.58
CA GLY A 50 35.95 11.70 -2.20
C GLY A 50 35.80 11.85 -0.68
N TYR A 51 35.64 13.10 -0.23
CA TYR A 51 35.40 13.37 1.18
C TYR A 51 34.07 12.76 1.64
N LYS A 52 34.14 11.85 2.61
CA LYS A 52 33.00 11.10 3.15
C LYS A 52 32.26 10.20 2.14
N ALA A 53 32.99 9.63 1.17
CA ALA A 53 32.43 8.70 0.17
C ALA A 53 31.84 7.39 0.74
N ASP A 54 32.06 7.16 2.04
CA ASP A 54 31.53 6.10 2.89
C ASP A 54 30.19 6.46 3.56
N ASN A 55 29.82 7.75 3.59
CA ASN A 55 28.59 8.26 4.19
C ASN A 55 27.51 8.51 3.13
N LEU A 56 27.06 7.43 2.47
CA LEU A 56 26.07 7.54 1.41
C LEU A 56 24.66 7.78 1.95
N LEU A 57 23.83 8.37 1.11
CA LEU A 57 22.42 8.57 1.40
C LEU A 57 21.72 7.22 1.65
N SER A 58 20.97 7.14 2.75
CA SER A 58 20.03 6.05 3.01
C SER A 58 18.60 6.56 2.85
N LEU A 59 17.80 5.83 2.07
CA LEU A 59 16.39 6.13 1.86
C LEU A 59 15.56 5.20 2.73
N ALA A 60 15.09 5.72 3.86
CA ALA A 60 14.16 5.00 4.74
C ALA A 60 12.72 5.19 4.25
N ASN A 61 12.15 4.17 3.63
CA ASN A 61 10.75 4.18 3.19
C ASN A 61 9.89 3.33 4.13
N GLY A 62 9.44 3.95 5.24
CA GLY A 62 8.57 3.32 6.24
C GLY A 62 7.08 3.70 6.11
N ASP A 63 6.26 3.13 6.99
CA ASP A 63 4.87 3.54 7.24
C ASP A 63 3.94 3.57 6.02
N TRP A 64 4.03 2.55 5.19
CA TRP A 64 3.14 2.38 4.04
C TRP A 64 1.69 2.28 4.49
N ARG A 65 0.86 3.23 4.03
CA ARG A 65 -0.59 3.21 4.22
C ARG A 65 -1.25 3.08 2.84
N PHE A 66 -2.11 2.09 2.71
CA PHE A 66 -2.89 1.88 1.50
C PHE A 66 -4.32 2.38 1.76
N GLY A 67 -4.74 3.37 0.99
CA GLY A 67 -6.13 3.83 0.97
C GLY A 67 -6.82 3.32 -0.29
N ILE A 68 -8.01 2.77 -0.15
CA ILE A 68 -8.87 2.48 -1.31
C ILE A 68 -9.45 3.81 -1.78
N LYS A 69 -9.06 4.23 -2.99
CA LYS A 69 -9.58 5.46 -3.60
C LYS A 69 -10.91 5.25 -4.30
N ASP A 70 -11.04 4.14 -5.01
CA ASP A 70 -12.21 3.82 -5.83
C ASP A 70 -12.34 2.31 -5.97
N ILE A 71 -13.58 1.81 -5.92
CA ILE A 71 -13.90 0.41 -6.22
C ILE A 71 -14.80 0.43 -7.44
N LYS A 72 -14.23 0.04 -8.57
CA LYS A 72 -14.98 -0.07 -9.83
C LYS A 72 -15.52 -1.49 -9.96
N PHE A 73 -16.83 -1.60 -10.03
CA PHE A 73 -17.51 -2.84 -10.36
C PHE A 73 -17.71 -2.91 -11.87
N GLU A 74 -17.41 -4.06 -12.45
CA GLU A 74 -17.77 -4.37 -13.83
C GLU A 74 -19.26 -4.71 -13.93
N GLU A 75 -19.74 -5.07 -15.12
CA GLU A 75 -21.14 -5.45 -15.30
C GLU A 75 -21.51 -6.61 -14.35
N PRO A 76 -22.55 -6.44 -13.51
CA PRO A 76 -22.91 -7.45 -12.54
C PRO A 76 -23.42 -8.70 -13.25
N ILE A 77 -22.75 -9.83 -13.03
CA ILE A 77 -23.28 -11.14 -13.40
C ILE A 77 -24.39 -11.46 -12.41
N ILE A 78 -25.63 -11.51 -12.90
CA ILE A 78 -26.79 -11.87 -12.08
C ILE A 78 -26.76 -13.39 -11.87
N GLU A 79 -26.21 -13.83 -10.75
CA GLU A 79 -26.41 -15.20 -10.28
C GLU A 79 -27.82 -15.33 -9.68
N LYS A 80 -28.59 -16.32 -10.14
CA LYS A 80 -29.91 -16.61 -9.58
C LYS A 80 -29.74 -17.06 -8.13
N LYS A 81 -30.08 -16.19 -7.20
CA LYS A 81 -30.14 -16.53 -5.77
C LYS A 81 -31.31 -17.49 -5.54
N HIS A 82 -31.02 -18.77 -5.37
CA HIS A 82 -32.03 -19.75 -4.98
C HIS A 82 -32.29 -19.62 -3.47
N THR A 83 -33.52 -19.24 -3.09
CA THR A 83 -34.00 -19.34 -1.71
C THR A 83 -34.11 -20.81 -1.33
N LYS A 84 -33.42 -21.23 -0.27
CA LYS A 84 -33.45 -22.64 0.18
C LYS A 84 -34.79 -23.04 0.81
N THR A 85 -35.48 -22.09 1.45
CA THR A 85 -36.85 -22.20 1.96
C THR A 85 -37.22 -20.83 2.54
N ALA A 86 -38.45 -20.37 2.32
CA ALA A 86 -39.02 -19.26 3.07
C ALA A 86 -39.87 -19.88 4.19
N ASP A 87 -39.58 -19.54 5.44
CA ASP A 87 -40.45 -19.95 6.54
C ASP A 87 -41.78 -19.20 6.38
N SER A 88 -42.87 -19.95 6.27
CA SER A 88 -44.22 -19.40 6.08
C SER A 88 -45.17 -20.14 7.00
N GLY A 89 -45.93 -19.37 7.78
CA GLY A 89 -46.93 -19.86 8.70
C GLY A 89 -48.05 -18.84 8.85
N ILE A 90 -49.25 -19.31 9.17
CA ILE A 90 -50.41 -18.47 9.43
C ILE A 90 -50.45 -18.19 10.93
N ASN A 91 -50.35 -16.92 11.33
CA ASN A 91 -50.64 -16.50 12.69
C ASN A 91 -52.16 -16.57 12.90
N LYS A 92 -52.66 -17.65 13.52
CA LYS A 92 -54.04 -17.69 14.00
C LYS A 92 -54.11 -16.98 15.35
N HIS A 93 -54.82 -15.87 15.40
CA HIS A 93 -55.26 -15.28 16.66
C HIS A 93 -56.48 -16.10 17.12
N ASP A 94 -56.37 -16.74 18.29
CA ASP A 94 -57.47 -17.54 18.86
C ASP A 94 -58.37 -16.59 19.68
N ASN A 95 -59.51 -16.21 19.11
CA ASN A 95 -60.45 -15.28 19.76
C ASN A 95 -61.38 -16.00 20.75
N THR A 96 -61.09 -17.24 21.15
CA THR A 96 -62.00 -18.05 21.99
C THR A 96 -62.28 -17.44 23.36
N GLN A 97 -61.44 -16.53 23.88
CA GLN A 97 -61.72 -15.80 25.13
C GLN A 97 -62.51 -14.49 24.97
N ALA A 98 -62.78 -14.02 23.74
CA ALA A 98 -63.49 -12.75 23.53
C ALA A 98 -65.03 -12.92 23.47
N THR A 99 -65.55 -14.15 23.42
CA THR A 99 -66.99 -14.43 23.24
C THR A 99 -67.72 -14.84 24.54
N GLU A 100 -67.04 -14.91 25.69
CA GLU A 100 -67.69 -15.22 26.99
C GLU A 100 -68.18 -13.98 27.76
N THR A 101 -67.97 -12.77 27.22
CA THR A 101 -68.54 -11.53 27.76
C THR A 101 -69.18 -10.73 26.64
N ILE A 102 -70.47 -10.98 26.38
CA ILE A 102 -71.58 -10.02 26.16
C ILE A 102 -72.88 -10.83 26.25
#